data_AF-A0A7S0R5N5-F1
#
_entry.id   AF-A0A7S0R5N5-F1
#
_cell.length_a   1.000
_cell.length_b   1.000
_cell.length_c   1.000
_cell.angle_alpha   90.00
_cell.angle_beta   90.00
_cell.angle_gamma   90.00
#
_symmetry.space_group_name_H-M   'P 1'
#
loop_
_entity.id
_entity.type
_entity.pdbx_description
1 polymer ?
#
loop_
_entity_poly.entity_id
_entity_poly.type
_entity_poly.pdbx_seq_one_letter_code
_entity_poly.pdbx_strand_id
1 'polypeptide(L)'
;LIDVAYNPGDEAPAFDKDVFEYLLTLPVGTTATAVTVTKEPGDLTTDILHVSNAAGSNVTICNDCTYPIEAYDIPNLVHDDKIVVTVTYTVNGYVVSQKVYVWTLIIPTPQLIDVAYNPGDEAPAFDKDVFEYLLTLPVGTTATAVTVTKEPGDLTTDILHVSNAAGSNVTICNDCTYPIEAYDIPNLVH
;
A
#
# COMPACT_ATOMS: atom_id res chain seq x y z
N LEU A 1 -4.09 18.30 22.14
CA LEU A 1 -3.67 16.91 21.85
C LEU A 1 -2.29 16.72 22.44
N ILE A 2 -2.03 15.53 22.99
CA ILE A 2 -0.71 15.13 23.49
C ILE A 2 -0.01 14.28 22.44
N ASP A 3 -0.75 13.38 21.79
CA ASP A 3 -0.20 12.47 20.80
C ASP A 3 -1.28 12.04 19.80
N VAL A 4 -0.83 11.70 18.60
CA VAL A 4 -1.64 11.12 17.53
C VAL A 4 -0.80 10.03 16.87
N ALA A 5 -1.29 8.79 16.87
CA ALA A 5 -0.58 7.66 16.31
C ALA A 5 -1.46 6.88 15.33
N TYR A 6 -0.81 6.15 14.42
CA TYR A 6 -1.43 5.39 13.36
C TYR A 6 -0.86 3.96 13.30
N ASN A 7 -1.72 2.96 13.08
CA ASN A 7 -1.32 1.55 13.03
C ASN A 7 -2.12 0.73 11.99
N PRO A 8 -1.49 -0.05 11.09
CA PRO A 8 -0.05 -0.06 10.84
C PRO A 8 0.40 1.31 10.32
N GLY A 9 1.56 1.74 10.76
CA GLY A 9 2.27 2.91 10.25
C GLY A 9 3.75 2.68 10.51
N ASP A 10 4.59 2.96 9.51
CA ASP A 10 6.02 3.08 9.79
C ASP A 10 6.23 4.27 10.73
N GLU A 11 7.39 4.37 11.39
CA GLU A 11 7.77 5.39 12.40
C GLU A 11 7.05 6.74 12.15
N ALA A 12 5.84 6.87 12.70
CA ALA A 12 5.01 8.03 12.45
C ALA A 12 5.79 9.25 12.99
N PRO A 13 5.77 10.39 12.28
CA PRO A 13 6.46 11.58 12.79
C PRO A 13 5.95 11.86 14.20
N ALA A 14 6.87 12.05 15.14
CA ALA A 14 6.52 12.40 16.51
C ALA A 14 5.59 13.62 16.50
N PHE A 15 4.46 13.51 17.19
CA PHE A 15 3.46 14.57 17.20
C PHE A 15 4.03 15.84 17.83
N ASP A 16 3.88 16.97 17.13
CA ASP A 16 4.20 18.30 17.62
C ASP A 16 2.98 19.21 17.48
N LYS A 17 2.48 19.72 18.62
CA LYS A 17 1.29 20.59 18.69
C LYS A 17 1.38 21.89 17.87
N ASP A 18 2.58 22.27 17.42
CA ASP A 18 2.83 23.47 16.63
C ASP A 18 3.11 23.15 15.14
N VAL A 19 3.14 21.86 14.76
CA VAL A 19 3.18 21.38 13.38
C VAL A 19 1.77 20.96 12.95
N PHE A 20 1.33 21.45 11.79
CA PHE A 20 -0.04 21.25 11.29
C PHE A 20 -0.12 20.29 10.10
N GLU A 21 1.01 19.96 9.48
CA GLU A 21 1.08 19.09 8.32
C GLU A 21 2.14 18.02 8.55
N TYR A 22 1.77 16.77 8.29
CA TYR A 22 2.59 15.59 8.51
C TYR A 22 2.58 14.73 7.27
N LEU A 23 3.72 14.09 7.01
CA LEU A 23 3.81 12.97 6.07
C LEU A 23 3.88 11.69 6.88
N LEU A 24 2.98 10.76 6.61
CA LEU A 24 2.93 9.46 7.24
C LEU A 24 3.18 8.39 6.18
N THR A 25 4.32 7.71 6.26
CA THR A 25 4.57 6.56 5.39
C THR A 25 3.98 5.31 6.02
N LEU A 26 3.18 4.58 5.25
CA LEU A 26 2.61 3.31 5.65
C LEU A 26 3.37 2.17 4.96
N PRO A 27 3.33 0.94 5.51
CA PRO A 27 3.92 -0.21 4.83
C PRO A 27 3.39 -0.37 3.40
N VAL A 28 4.23 -0.91 2.51
CA VAL A 28 3.87 -1.20 1.11
C VAL A 28 2.54 -1.97 1.05
N GLY A 29 1.62 -1.50 0.21
CA GLY A 29 0.33 -2.17 0.00
C GLY A 29 -0.69 -2.04 1.13
N THR A 30 -0.48 -1.15 2.09
CA THR A 30 -1.46 -0.89 3.16
C THR A 30 -2.78 -0.38 2.57
N THR A 31 -3.90 -1.00 2.93
CA THR A 31 -5.25 -0.58 2.51
C THR A 31 -6.11 -0.07 3.66
N ALA A 32 -5.61 -0.14 4.90
CA ALA A 32 -6.30 0.33 6.10
C ALA A 32 -5.30 0.74 7.19
N THR A 33 -5.68 1.72 8.01
CA THR A 33 -4.98 2.10 9.24
C THR A 33 -5.99 2.34 10.35
N ALA A 34 -5.56 2.29 11.59
CA ALA A 34 -6.30 2.81 12.74
C ALA A 34 -5.65 4.10 13.23
N VAL A 35 -6.44 5.05 13.73
CA VAL A 35 -5.95 6.25 14.41
C VAL A 35 -6.21 6.17 15.91
N THR A 36 -5.23 6.57 16.70
CA THR A 36 -5.34 6.76 18.15
C THR A 36 -5.00 8.21 18.49
N VAL A 37 -5.69 8.78 19.46
CA VAL A 37 -5.51 10.18 19.84
C VAL A 37 -5.58 10.30 21.35
N THR A 38 -4.56 10.95 21.93
CA THR A 38 -4.55 11.29 23.36
C THR A 38 -4.63 12.80 23.55
N LYS A 39 -5.27 13.20 24.65
CA LYS A 39 -5.46 14.61 24.98
C LYS A 39 -5.10 14.94 26.41
N GLU A 40 -4.74 16.20 26.63
CA GLU A 40 -4.65 16.76 27.98
C GLU A 40 -6.05 16.84 28.60
N PRO A 41 -6.16 16.76 29.94
CA PRO A 41 -7.41 17.06 30.64
C PRO A 41 -7.92 18.46 30.29
N GLY A 42 -9.22 18.55 30.00
CA GLY A 42 -9.88 19.82 29.64
C GLY A 42 -10.98 19.64 28.60
N ASP A 43 -11.73 20.73 28.40
CA ASP A 43 -12.81 20.82 27.44
C ASP A 43 -12.24 21.05 26.04
N LEU A 44 -12.23 19.98 25.26
CA LEU A 44 -11.94 20.03 23.83
C LEU A 44 -12.76 18.96 23.12
N THR A 45 -13.25 19.34 21.95
CA THR A 45 -13.91 18.44 21.01
C THR A 45 -12.95 18.14 19.86
N THR A 46 -13.13 16.99 19.24
CA THR A 46 -12.28 16.53 18.14
C THR A 46 -13.12 15.92 17.06
N ASP A 47 -12.85 16.28 15.82
CA ASP A 47 -13.48 15.72 14.63
C ASP A 47 -12.37 15.09 13.77
N ILE A 48 -12.63 13.92 13.22
CA ILE A 48 -11.69 13.21 12.35
C ILE A 48 -12.36 12.95 11.01
N LEU A 49 -11.69 13.38 9.95
CA LEU A 49 -12.14 13.27 8.57
C LEU A 49 -11.06 12.56 7.75
N HIS A 50 -11.45 11.51 7.04
CA HIS A 50 -10.65 10.90 5.99
C HIS A 50 -11.01 11.55 4.65
N VAL A 51 -10.02 12.13 3.98
CA VAL A 51 -10.14 12.72 2.64
C VAL A 51 -9.47 11.75 1.68
N SER A 52 -10.29 11.02 0.92
CA SER A 52 -9.79 10.01 -0.02
C SER A 52 -9.59 10.57 -1.43
N ASN A 53 -8.45 10.25 -2.04
CA ASN A 53 -8.14 10.54 -3.43
C ASN A 53 -8.77 9.54 -4.40
N ALA A 54 -9.03 8.30 -3.98
CA ALA A 54 -9.60 7.26 -4.86
C ALA A 54 -11.12 7.33 -5.00
N ALA A 55 -11.83 8.08 -4.15
CA ALA A 55 -13.30 8.08 -4.13
C ALA A 55 -13.94 9.47 -4.30
N GLY A 56 -13.16 10.55 -4.36
CA GLY A 56 -13.69 11.91 -4.51
C GLY A 56 -14.70 12.32 -3.42
N SER A 57 -14.74 11.60 -2.29
CA SER A 57 -15.65 11.87 -1.18
C SER A 57 -14.88 11.76 0.12
N ASN A 58 -15.09 12.76 0.98
CA ASN A 58 -14.57 12.77 2.33
C ASN A 58 -15.49 11.90 3.21
N VAL A 59 -14.89 11.10 4.09
CA VAL A 59 -15.57 10.24 5.04
C VAL A 59 -15.34 10.78 6.44
N THR A 60 -16.41 11.21 7.11
CA THR A 60 -16.34 11.53 8.53
C THR A 60 -16.13 10.25 9.31
N ILE A 61 -15.01 10.14 10.00
CA ILE A 61 -14.68 9.02 10.88
C ILE A 61 -15.40 9.19 12.21
N CYS A 62 -15.31 10.39 12.80
CA CYS A 62 -16.10 10.78 13.96
C CYS A 62 -16.28 12.29 14.00
N ASN A 63 -17.42 12.72 14.53
CA ASN A 63 -17.69 14.10 14.94
C ASN A 63 -17.87 14.11 16.46
N ASP A 64 -17.26 15.06 17.15
CA ASP A 64 -17.19 15.13 18.60
C ASP A 64 -16.77 13.77 19.21
N CYS A 65 -15.61 13.29 18.77
CA CYS A 65 -15.10 11.97 19.08
C CYS A 65 -15.00 11.76 20.61
N THR A 66 -15.55 10.64 21.08
CA THR A 66 -15.50 10.26 22.50
C THR A 66 -14.08 9.85 22.89
N TYR A 67 -13.56 10.44 23.97
CA TYR A 67 -12.25 10.10 24.52
C TYR A 67 -12.33 8.99 25.58
N PRO A 68 -11.29 8.14 25.72
CA PRO A 68 -10.09 8.07 24.88
C PRO A 68 -10.40 7.50 23.48
N ILE A 69 -9.66 7.99 22.47
CA ILE A 69 -9.72 7.41 21.12
C ILE A 69 -8.67 6.29 21.06
N GLU A 70 -9.11 5.07 21.36
CA GLU A 70 -8.22 3.90 21.45
C GLU A 70 -7.92 3.27 20.08
N ALA A 71 -8.86 3.32 19.13
CA ALA A 71 -8.66 3.01 17.72
C ALA A 71 -9.93 3.36 16.92
N TYR A 72 -9.82 4.20 15.90
CA TYR A 72 -10.80 4.25 14.81
C TYR A 72 -10.19 3.69 13.53
N ASP A 73 -10.82 2.65 12.97
CA ASP A 73 -10.40 2.05 11.71
C ASP A 73 -10.76 2.95 10.52
N ILE A 74 -9.80 3.08 9.60
CA ILE A 74 -9.87 3.89 8.40
C ILE A 74 -9.52 2.96 7.22
N PRO A 75 -10.54 2.37 6.56
CA PRO A 75 -10.34 1.43 5.46
C PRO A 75 -10.23 2.15 4.11
N ASN A 76 -9.94 1.37 3.07
CA ASN A 76 -9.90 1.80 1.66
C ASN A 76 -8.93 2.96 1.40
N LEU A 77 -7.78 2.90 2.07
CA LEU A 77 -6.72 3.88 1.88
C LEU A 77 -6.13 3.74 0.49
N VAL A 78 -5.84 4.88 -0.11
CA VAL A 78 -4.97 4.95 -1.29
C VAL A 78 -3.87 5.97 -1.08
N HIS A 79 -2.86 5.92 -1.96
CA HIS A 79 -1.76 6.88 -1.94
C HIS A 79 -2.27 8.33 -1.99
N ASP A 80 -1.62 9.20 -1.21
CA ASP A 80 -1.93 10.62 -1.03
C ASP A 80 -3.26 10.93 -0.33
N ASP A 81 -3.96 9.94 0.21
CA ASP A 81 -5.10 10.17 1.11
C ASP A 81 -4.69 11.04 2.31
N LYS A 82 -5.66 11.73 2.91
CA LYS A 82 -5.39 12.57 4.07
C LYS A 82 -6.28 12.22 5.25
N ILE A 83 -5.73 12.34 6.44
CA ILE A 83 -6.47 12.30 7.69
C ILE A 83 -6.40 13.71 8.28
N VAL A 84 -7.57 14.32 8.43
CA VAL A 84 -7.72 15.68 8.96
C VAL A 84 -8.32 15.57 10.35
N VAL A 85 -7.59 16.07 11.35
CA VAL A 85 -8.03 16.12 12.74
C VAL A 85 -8.27 17.59 13.10
N THR A 86 -9.54 17.93 13.34
CA THR A 86 -9.92 19.26 13.82
C THR A 86 -10.12 19.22 15.32
N VAL A 87 -9.45 20.12 16.04
CA VAL A 87 -9.50 20.23 17.49
C VAL A 87 -10.06 21.58 17.86
N THR A 88 -11.19 21.58 18.57
CA THR A 88 -11.85 22.81 19.02
C THR A 88 -11.75 22.90 20.54
N TYR A 89 -11.15 23.98 21.02
CA TYR A 89 -10.94 24.26 22.43
C TYR A 89 -12.04 25.17 22.94
N THR A 90 -12.66 24.81 24.06
CA THR A 90 -13.75 25.59 24.65
C THR A 90 -13.46 25.94 26.10
N VAL A 91 -13.96 27.10 26.53
CA VAL A 91 -13.93 27.53 27.93
C VAL A 91 -15.33 28.04 28.26
N ASN A 92 -15.98 27.43 29.27
CA ASN A 92 -17.35 27.75 29.66
C ASN A 92 -18.35 27.68 28.48
N GLY A 93 -18.15 26.73 27.57
CA GLY A 93 -19.00 26.54 26.38
C GLY A 93 -18.72 27.49 25.21
N TYR A 94 -17.76 28.42 25.35
CA TYR A 94 -17.35 29.31 24.25
C TYR A 94 -16.11 28.77 23.57
N VAL A 95 -16.10 28.72 22.25
CA VAL A 95 -14.90 28.38 21.47
C VAL A 95 -13.85 29.47 21.64
N VAL A 96 -12.67 29.08 22.10
CA VAL A 96 -11.54 30.00 22.31
C VAL A 96 -10.41 29.79 21.30
N SER A 97 -10.31 28.60 20.71
CA SER A 97 -9.31 28.28 19.69
C SER A 97 -9.78 27.07 18.87
N GLN A 98 -9.33 27.00 17.62
CA GLN A 98 -9.46 25.82 16.79
C GLN A 98 -8.14 25.56 16.07
N LYS A 99 -7.72 24.28 16.03
CA LYS A 99 -6.52 23.83 15.33
C LYS A 99 -6.89 22.70 14.37
N VAL A 100 -6.25 22.66 13.21
CA VAL A 100 -6.44 21.61 12.20
C VAL A 100 -5.09 20.99 11.92
N TYR A 101 -5.00 19.68 12.08
CA TYR A 101 -3.80 18.89 11.79
C TYR A 101 -4.10 17.95 10.62
N VAL A 102 -3.16 17.81 9.70
CA VAL A 102 -3.32 17.03 8.47
C VAL A 102 -2.17 16.03 8.34
N TRP A 103 -2.50 14.75 8.22
CA TRP A 103 -1.55 13.71 7.84
C TRP A 103 -1.82 13.32 6.39
N THR A 104 -0.82 13.46 5.54
CA THR A 104 -0.84 12.92 4.17
C THR A 104 -0.23 11.53 4.20
N LEU A 105 -0.97 10.55 3.68
CA LEU A 105 -0.62 9.14 3.69
C LEU A 105 0.20 8.78 2.46
N ILE A 106 1.45 8.43 2.68
CA ILE A 106 2.35 7.91 1.64
C ILE A 106 2.29 6.39 1.71
N ILE A 107 1.59 5.79 0.75
CA ILE A 107 1.52 4.33 0.59
C ILE A 107 2.42 3.95 -0.59
N PRO A 108 3.57 3.30 -0.35
CA PRO A 108 4.48 2.92 -1.43
C PRO A 108 3.81 1.97 -2.43
N THR A 109 4.12 2.15 -3.71
CA THR A 109 3.66 1.26 -4.78
C THR A 109 4.35 -0.11 -4.64
N PRO A 110 3.59 -1.22 -4.63
CA PRO A 110 4.18 -2.56 -4.57
C PRO A 110 5.00 -2.89 -5.81
N GLN A 111 6.08 -3.64 -5.61
CA GLN A 111 6.97 -4.09 -6.67
C GLN A 111 7.11 -5.62 -6.71
N LEU A 112 7.65 -6.12 -7.82
CA LEU A 112 8.12 -7.49 -7.90
C LEU A 112 9.36 -7.66 -7.02
N ILE A 113 9.39 -8.75 -6.26
CA ILE A 113 10.52 -9.14 -5.41
C ILE A 113 11.44 -10.08 -6.18
N ASP A 114 10.86 -11.04 -6.91
CA ASP A 114 11.61 -12.06 -7.62
C ASP A 114 10.82 -12.64 -8.79
N VAL A 115 11.54 -13.10 -9.80
CA VAL A 115 11.04 -13.88 -10.93
C VAL A 115 12.03 -15.00 -11.19
N ALA A 116 11.59 -16.25 -11.09
CA ALA A 116 12.43 -17.42 -11.30
C ALA A 116 11.80 -18.39 -12.32
N TYR A 117 12.66 -19.17 -12.98
CA TYR A 117 12.30 -20.10 -14.04
C TYR A 117 12.87 -21.50 -13.77
N ASN A 118 12.10 -22.56 -14.09
CA ASN A 118 12.51 -23.95 -13.86
C ASN A 118 11.96 -24.94 -14.91
N PRO A 119 12.76 -25.79 -15.57
CA PRO A 119 14.21 -25.89 -15.50
C PRO A 119 14.89 -24.63 -16.03
N GLY A 120 15.98 -24.22 -15.37
CA GLY A 120 16.63 -22.94 -15.67
C GLY A 120 17.83 -22.65 -14.78
N ASP A 121 18.72 -23.64 -14.57
CA ASP A 121 19.82 -23.62 -13.60
C ASP A 121 20.78 -22.40 -13.69
N GLU A 122 20.69 -21.58 -14.74
CA GLU A 122 21.43 -20.33 -14.94
C GLU A 122 20.53 -19.10 -15.19
N ALA A 123 19.30 -19.10 -14.66
CA ALA A 123 18.45 -17.90 -14.72
C ALA A 123 19.20 -16.71 -14.08
N PRO A 124 19.25 -15.54 -14.74
CA PRO A 124 19.87 -14.37 -14.14
C PRO A 124 19.12 -14.02 -12.85
N ALA A 125 19.83 -13.55 -11.83
CA ALA A 125 19.18 -13.04 -10.63
C ALA A 125 18.23 -11.90 -11.00
N PHE A 126 17.01 -11.93 -10.44
CA PHE A 126 16.05 -10.87 -10.68
C PHE A 126 16.55 -9.53 -10.14
N ASP A 127 16.38 -8.51 -10.97
CA ASP A 127 16.65 -7.10 -10.77
C ASP A 127 15.47 -6.28 -11.32
N LYS A 128 14.77 -5.59 -10.43
CA LYS A 128 13.61 -4.76 -10.75
C LYS A 128 13.89 -3.64 -11.76
N ASP A 129 15.14 -3.25 -11.96
CA ASP A 129 15.53 -2.18 -12.88
C ASP A 129 15.92 -2.72 -14.28
N VAL A 130 15.89 -4.04 -14.47
CA VAL A 130 16.16 -4.72 -15.75
C VAL A 130 14.84 -5.20 -16.38
N PHE A 131 14.68 -4.92 -17.68
CA PHE A 131 13.44 -5.21 -18.42
C PHE A 131 13.52 -6.42 -19.35
N GLU A 132 14.72 -6.97 -19.56
CA GLU A 132 14.93 -8.10 -20.47
C GLU A 132 15.95 -9.08 -19.85
N TYR A 133 15.56 -10.35 -19.82
CA TYR A 133 16.36 -11.43 -19.27
C TYR A 133 16.57 -12.49 -20.35
N LEU A 134 17.83 -12.86 -20.57
CA LEU A 134 18.18 -13.97 -21.43
C LEU A 134 18.30 -15.24 -20.59
N LEU A 135 17.39 -16.19 -20.81
CA LEU A 135 17.42 -17.50 -20.17
C LEU A 135 17.96 -18.55 -21.16
N THR A 136 18.97 -19.30 -20.72
CA THR A 136 19.44 -20.48 -21.46
C THR A 136 18.81 -21.72 -20.84
N LEU A 137 18.08 -22.48 -21.66
CA LEU A 137 17.44 -23.72 -21.24
C LEU A 137 18.26 -24.94 -21.69
N PRO A 138 18.29 -26.03 -20.90
CA PRO A 138 18.92 -27.28 -21.32
C PRO A 138 18.37 -27.79 -22.66
N VAL A 139 19.22 -28.44 -23.47
CA VAL A 139 18.82 -29.03 -24.75
C VAL A 139 17.71 -30.06 -24.52
N GLY A 140 16.63 -29.94 -25.30
CA GLY A 140 15.46 -30.83 -25.20
C GLY A 140 14.40 -30.39 -24.20
N THR A 141 14.58 -29.24 -23.53
CA THR A 141 13.52 -28.61 -22.72
C THR A 141 12.32 -28.27 -23.60
N THR A 142 11.14 -28.79 -23.25
CA THR A 142 9.88 -28.56 -23.98
C THR A 142 8.87 -27.73 -23.18
N ALA A 143 9.14 -27.50 -21.90
CA ALA A 143 8.36 -26.65 -21.02
C ALA A 143 9.26 -26.05 -19.94
N THR A 144 8.86 -24.88 -19.43
CA THR A 144 9.44 -24.27 -18.21
C THR A 144 8.31 -23.80 -17.32
N ALA A 145 8.53 -23.75 -16.02
CA ALA A 145 7.69 -23.06 -15.07
C ALA A 145 8.24 -21.66 -14.81
N VAL A 146 7.36 -20.71 -14.49
CA VAL A 146 7.71 -19.40 -13.95
C VAL A 146 7.07 -19.20 -12.59
N THR A 147 7.86 -18.70 -11.65
CA THR A 147 7.42 -18.29 -10.31
C THR A 147 7.69 -16.81 -10.14
N VAL A 148 6.72 -16.08 -9.60
CA VAL A 148 6.81 -14.64 -9.38
C VAL A 148 6.42 -14.34 -7.94
N THR A 149 7.26 -13.56 -7.27
CA THR A 149 7.01 -13.05 -5.93
C THR A 149 6.91 -11.54 -5.97
N LYS A 150 6.01 -10.96 -5.17
CA LYS A 150 5.80 -9.52 -5.09
C LYS A 150 5.64 -9.03 -3.66
N GLU A 151 5.78 -7.73 -3.47
CA GLU A 151 5.44 -7.06 -2.23
C GLU A 151 3.91 -7.14 -1.94
N PRO A 152 3.49 -7.00 -0.67
CA PRO A 152 2.08 -6.85 -0.32
C PRO A 152 1.42 -5.67 -1.06
N GLY A 153 0.12 -5.74 -1.32
CA GLY A 153 -0.62 -4.70 -2.03
C GLY A 153 -1.03 -5.07 -3.45
N ASP A 154 -1.73 -4.15 -4.11
CA ASP A 154 -2.32 -4.39 -5.41
C ASP A 154 -1.29 -4.19 -6.53
N LEU A 155 -0.91 -5.29 -7.17
CA LEU A 155 -0.04 -5.32 -8.34
C LEU A 155 -0.62 -6.33 -9.34
N THR A 156 -1.04 -5.83 -10.49
CA THR A 156 -1.49 -6.66 -11.61
C THR A 156 -0.28 -7.16 -12.39
N THR A 157 -0.32 -8.42 -12.81
CA THR A 157 0.76 -9.03 -13.57
C THR A 157 0.16 -9.90 -14.65
N ASP A 158 0.71 -9.81 -15.86
CA ASP A 158 0.34 -10.63 -17.00
C ASP A 158 1.56 -11.42 -17.45
N ILE A 159 1.38 -12.70 -17.75
CA ILE A 159 2.44 -13.56 -18.27
C ILE A 159 2.06 -14.00 -19.68
N LEU A 160 2.91 -13.64 -20.63
CA LEU A 160 2.75 -13.95 -22.05
C LEU A 160 3.96 -14.74 -22.54
N HIS A 161 3.71 -15.91 -23.13
CA HIS A 161 4.71 -16.64 -23.88
C HIS A 161 4.59 -16.30 -25.36
N VAL A 162 5.66 -15.73 -25.93
CA VAL A 162 5.77 -15.43 -27.36
C VAL A 162 6.72 -16.44 -27.99
N SER A 163 6.20 -17.34 -28.83
CA SER A 163 7.03 -18.33 -29.52
C SER A 163 7.32 -17.87 -30.94
N ASN A 164 8.58 -17.51 -31.21
CA ASN A 164 9.03 -17.17 -32.56
C ASN A 164 8.97 -18.38 -33.51
N ALA A 165 9.32 -19.57 -33.02
CA ALA A 165 9.31 -20.80 -33.82
C ALA A 165 7.89 -21.27 -34.16
N ALA A 166 6.95 -21.19 -33.21
CA ALA A 166 5.55 -21.55 -33.45
C ALA A 166 4.73 -20.42 -34.12
N GLY A 167 5.29 -19.20 -34.21
CA GLY A 167 4.61 -18.03 -34.78
C GLY A 167 3.32 -17.65 -34.05
N SER A 168 3.22 -17.99 -32.76
CA SER A 168 2.01 -17.75 -31.96
C SER A 168 2.35 -17.32 -30.53
N ASN A 169 1.43 -16.57 -29.94
CA ASN A 169 1.51 -16.08 -28.57
C ASN A 169 0.50 -16.83 -27.71
N VAL A 170 0.90 -17.20 -26.51
CA VAL A 170 0.07 -17.88 -25.52
C VAL A 170 0.04 -17.03 -24.26
N THR A 171 -1.13 -16.48 -23.92
CA THR A 171 -1.34 -15.87 -22.60
C THR A 171 -1.36 -16.99 -21.57
N ILE A 172 -0.38 -16.97 -20.68
CA ILE A 172 -0.25 -17.95 -19.60
C ILE A 172 -1.19 -17.55 -18.45
N CYS A 173 -1.17 -16.28 -18.08
CA CYS A 173 -2.16 -15.68 -17.19
C CYS A 173 -2.33 -14.19 -17.50
N ASN A 174 -3.52 -13.68 -17.17
CA ASN A 174 -3.88 -12.27 -17.17
C ASN A 174 -4.40 -11.96 -15.76
N ASP A 175 -3.90 -10.88 -15.15
CA ASP A 175 -4.11 -10.56 -13.74
C ASP A 175 -3.84 -11.78 -12.84
N CYS A 176 -2.61 -12.29 -12.96
CA CYS A 176 -2.17 -13.52 -12.32
C CYS A 176 -2.40 -13.47 -10.80
N THR A 177 -3.00 -14.52 -10.25
CA THR A 177 -3.27 -14.61 -8.81
C THR A 177 -2.01 -14.98 -8.04
N TYR A 178 -1.75 -14.28 -6.94
CA TYR A 178 -0.59 -14.49 -6.08
C TYR A 178 -0.92 -15.36 -4.85
N PRO A 179 0.05 -16.13 -4.30
CA PRO A 179 1.43 -16.31 -4.79
C PRO A 179 1.47 -17.18 -6.06
N ILE A 180 2.39 -16.87 -6.99
CA ILE A 180 2.59 -17.68 -8.19
C ILE A 180 3.55 -18.82 -7.84
N GLU A 181 3.00 -19.96 -7.44
CA GLU A 181 3.79 -21.14 -7.05
C GLU A 181 4.41 -21.88 -8.26
N ALA A 182 3.78 -21.79 -9.44
CA ALA A 182 4.36 -22.09 -10.77
C ALA A 182 3.27 -21.92 -11.85
N TYR A 183 3.55 -21.18 -12.92
CA TYR A 183 2.79 -21.32 -14.17
C TYR A 183 3.60 -22.11 -15.19
N ASP A 184 3.03 -23.20 -15.70
CA ASP A 184 3.63 -23.96 -16.80
C ASP A 184 3.57 -23.14 -18.09
N ILE A 185 4.72 -23.00 -18.72
CA ILE A 185 4.91 -22.45 -20.06
C ILE A 185 5.14 -23.62 -21.00
N PRO A 186 4.08 -24.15 -21.64
CA PRO A 186 4.19 -25.29 -22.52
C PRO A 186 4.69 -24.89 -23.90
N ASN A 187 5.09 -25.90 -24.68
CA ASN A 187 5.43 -25.79 -26.10
C ASN A 187 6.59 -24.83 -26.36
N LEU A 188 7.66 -24.97 -25.58
CA LEU A 188 8.94 -24.38 -25.95
C LEU A 188 9.45 -25.12 -27.18
N VAL A 189 9.43 -24.43 -28.33
CA VAL A 189 9.94 -24.95 -29.59
C VAL A 189 11.22 -24.17 -29.90
N HIS A 190 12.36 -24.86 -29.86
CA HIS A 190 13.67 -24.32 -30.24
C HIS A 190 13.89 -24.37 -31.75
#